data_AF-A0A0R2RVY7-F1
#
_entry.id   AF-A0A0R2RVY7-F1
#
_cell.length_a   1.000
_cell.length_b   1.000
_cell.length_c   1.000
_cell.angle_alpha   90.00
_cell.angle_beta   90.00
_cell.angle_gamma   90.00
#
_symmetry.space_group_name_H-M   'P 1'
#
loop_
_entity.id
_entity.type
_entity.pdbx_description
1 polymer ?
#
loop_
_entity_poly.entity_id
_entity_poly.type
_entity_poly.pdbx_seq_one_letter_code
_entity_poly.pdbx_strand_id
1 'polypeptide(L)'
;MKKSLKFEIELDENHLPINIKMDASDGAANEGDIKALMISAWAAKTKETLRIDLWTKDMPINEMFIMYHQTMTAMATSLEKATGQDKLAGALRDYCEFFAQETKIKG
;
A
#
# COMPACT_ATOMS: atom_id res chain seq x y z
N MET A 1 -21.63 14.51 -0.26
CA MET A 1 -21.66 13.47 -1.32
C MET A 1 -20.93 12.24 -0.78
N LYS A 2 -21.51 11.04 -0.91
CA LYS A 2 -20.85 9.80 -0.49
C LYS A 2 -20.07 9.22 -1.66
N LYS A 3 -18.85 8.75 -1.41
CA LYS A 3 -18.08 7.92 -2.34
C LYS A 3 -17.78 6.58 -1.68
N SER A 4 -17.66 5.52 -2.46
CA SER A 4 -17.24 4.20 -1.99
C SER A 4 -16.14 3.63 -2.86
N LEU A 5 -15.23 2.91 -2.23
CA LEU A 5 -14.26 2.03 -2.86
C LEU A 5 -14.67 0.61 -2.48
N LYS A 6 -14.86 -0.25 -3.47
CA LYS A 6 -15.16 -1.67 -3.28
C LYS A 6 -13.96 -2.47 -3.75
N PHE A 7 -13.49 -3.37 -2.91
CA PHE A 7 -12.46 -4.34 -3.27
C PHE A 7 -13.07 -5.73 -3.30
N GLU A 8 -12.86 -6.44 -4.40
CA GLU A 8 -13.24 -7.85 -4.53
C GLU A 8 -11.98 -8.69 -4.65
N ILE A 9 -11.88 -9.70 -3.80
CA ILE A 9 -10.71 -10.59 -3.74
C ILE A 9 -11.17 -11.97 -4.17
N GLU A 10 -10.58 -12.46 -5.26
CA GLU A 10 -10.76 -13.83 -5.71
C GLU A 10 -9.72 -14.71 -4.99
N LEU A 11 -10.16 -15.83 -4.42
CA LEU A 11 -9.34 -16.76 -3.66
C LEU A 11 -9.26 -18.11 -4.37
N ASP A 12 -8.13 -18.81 -4.21
CA ASP A 12 -8.00 -20.22 -4.60
C ASP A 12 -8.62 -21.17 -3.55
N GLU A 13 -8.58 -22.48 -3.84
CA GLU A 13 -9.08 -23.54 -2.94
C GLU A 13 -8.38 -23.57 -1.57
N ASN A 14 -7.20 -22.97 -1.45
CA ASN A 14 -6.43 -22.84 -0.20
C ASN A 14 -6.61 -21.47 0.46
N HIS A 15 -7.57 -20.67 -0.01
CA HIS A 15 -7.85 -19.31 0.47
C HIS A 15 -6.71 -18.31 0.22
N LEU A 16 -5.87 -18.54 -0.80
CA LEU A 16 -4.85 -17.58 -1.22
C LEU A 16 -5.43 -16.62 -2.28
N PRO A 17 -5.17 -15.31 -2.19
CA PRO A 17 -5.58 -14.38 -3.23
C PRO A 17 -4.96 -14.72 -4.58
N ILE A 18 -5.78 -14.73 -5.63
CA ILE A 18 -5.35 -14.92 -7.03
C ILE A 18 -5.59 -13.67 -7.88
N ASN A 19 -6.57 -12.85 -7.51
CA ASN A 19 -6.82 -11.55 -8.13
C ASN A 19 -7.49 -10.60 -7.14
N ILE A 20 -7.27 -9.31 -7.32
CA ILE A 20 -7.94 -8.23 -6.59
C ILE A 20 -8.51 -7.25 -7.63
N LYS A 21 -9.76 -6.84 -7.45
CA LYS A 21 -10.42 -5.82 -8.25
C LYS A 21 -10.83 -4.65 -7.38
N MET A 22 -10.73 -3.44 -7.90
CA MET A 22 -11.19 -2.22 -7.24
C MET A 22 -12.21 -1.50 -8.12
N ASP A 23 -13.36 -1.16 -7.54
CA ASP A 23 -14.38 -0.31 -8.15
C ASP A 23 -14.61 0.95 -7.30
N ALA A 24 -14.43 2.12 -7.92
CA ALA A 24 -14.76 3.40 -7.31
C ALA A 24 -16.15 3.90 -7.75
N SER A 25 -16.97 4.34 -6.80
CA SER A 25 -18.37 4.76 -7.07
C SER A 25 -18.52 5.96 -8.00
N ASP A 26 -17.46 6.73 -8.19
CA ASP A 26 -17.43 7.89 -9.09
C ASP A 26 -16.91 7.53 -10.49
N GLY A 27 -16.62 6.24 -10.75
CA GLY A 27 -16.08 5.75 -12.01
C GLY A 27 -14.66 6.23 -12.31
N ALA A 28 -14.01 6.91 -11.36
CA ALA A 28 -12.69 7.50 -11.57
C ALA A 28 -11.57 6.44 -11.57
N ALA A 29 -11.83 5.26 -11.01
CA ALA A 29 -10.88 4.16 -10.97
C ALA A 29 -11.61 2.81 -10.91
N ASN A 30 -11.56 2.07 -12.01
CA ASN A 30 -11.88 0.64 -12.07
C ASN A 30 -10.60 -0.07 -12.53
N GLU A 31 -10.02 -0.90 -11.67
CA GLU A 31 -8.81 -1.66 -11.96
C GLU A 31 -9.05 -3.13 -11.60
N GLY A 32 -8.78 -4.01 -12.57
CA GLY A 32 -9.12 -5.43 -12.52
C GLY A 32 -7.92 -6.36 -12.38
N ASP A 33 -6.69 -5.85 -12.48
CA ASP A 33 -5.44 -6.60 -12.38
C ASP A 33 -4.58 -6.06 -11.23
N ILE A 34 -5.12 -6.13 -10.01
CA ILE A 34 -4.40 -5.70 -8.80
C ILE A 34 -3.73 -6.92 -8.17
N LYS A 35 -2.40 -6.88 -8.09
CA LYS A 35 -1.59 -7.95 -7.48
C LYS A 35 -1.40 -7.81 -5.98
N ALA A 36 -1.59 -6.62 -5.42
CA ALA A 36 -1.48 -6.38 -3.98
C ALA A 36 -2.25 -5.15 -3.51
N LEU A 37 -2.62 -5.15 -2.24
CA LEU A 37 -3.39 -4.10 -1.60
C LEU A 37 -2.94 -3.92 -0.14
N MET A 38 -2.60 -2.69 0.23
CA MET A 38 -2.38 -2.29 1.62
C MET A 38 -3.40 -1.23 2.01
N ILE A 39 -4.23 -1.51 3.01
CA ILE A 39 -5.20 -0.56 3.55
C ILE A 39 -4.94 -0.40 5.05
N SER A 40 -4.83 0.85 5.48
CA SER A 40 -4.76 1.22 6.90
C SER A 40 -5.85 2.20 7.26
N ALA A 41 -6.52 1.99 8.39
CA ALA A 41 -7.53 2.90 8.92
C ALA A 41 -7.28 3.19 10.40
N TRP A 42 -7.38 4.45 10.81
CA TRP A 42 -7.29 4.85 12.21
C TRP A 42 -8.64 4.69 12.90
N ALA A 43 -8.76 3.74 13.82
CA ALA A 43 -9.96 3.52 14.62
C ALA A 43 -9.92 4.43 15.86
N ALA A 44 -10.53 5.61 15.76
CA ALA A 44 -10.46 6.65 16.81
C ALA A 44 -10.99 6.19 18.18
N LYS A 45 -11.96 5.27 18.22
CA LYS A 45 -12.55 4.76 19.46
C LYS A 45 -11.56 3.90 20.27
N THR A 46 -10.86 3.00 19.60
CA THR A 46 -9.89 2.07 20.21
C THR A 46 -8.46 2.63 20.19
N LYS A 47 -8.22 3.72 19.45
CA LYS A 47 -6.90 4.35 19.25
C LYS A 47 -5.89 3.39 18.67
N GLU A 48 -6.30 2.62 17.68
CA GLU A 48 -5.46 1.66 16.99
C GLU A 48 -5.52 1.85 15.47
N THR A 49 -4.50 1.35 14.78
CA THR A 49 -4.49 1.27 13.32
C THR A 49 -4.99 -0.11 12.90
N LEU A 50 -6.16 -0.16 12.27
CA LEU A 50 -6.64 -1.34 11.56
C LEU A 50 -5.85 -1.47 10.25
N ARG A 51 -5.42 -2.67 9.90
CA ARG A 51 -4.59 -2.92 8.72
C ARG A 51 -4.97 -4.20 8.01
N ILE A 52 -4.98 -4.14 6.69
CA ILE A 52 -5.12 -5.29 5.79
C ILE A 52 -3.99 -5.18 4.76
N ASP A 53 -3.15 -6.21 4.70
CA ASP A 53 -2.14 -6.37 3.66
C ASP A 53 -2.45 -7.67 2.90
N LEU A 54 -2.69 -7.55 1.59
CA LEU A 54 -3.02 -8.66 0.71
C LEU A 54 -2.09 -8.67 -0.48
N TRP A 55 -1.75 -9.88 -0.91
CA TRP A 55 -0.87 -10.16 -2.02
C TRP A 55 -1.44 -11.36 -2.77
N THR A 56 -1.43 -11.28 -4.08
CA THR A 56 -1.71 -12.43 -4.94
C THR A 56 -0.55 -13.41 -4.87
N LYS A 57 -0.87 -14.70 -4.95
CA LYS A 57 0.09 -15.80 -4.85
C LYS A 57 1.24 -15.71 -5.86
N ASP A 58 0.99 -15.12 -7.02
CA ASP A 58 1.92 -15.05 -8.14
C ASP A 58 2.70 -13.73 -8.22
N MET A 59 2.46 -12.79 -7.29
CA MET A 59 3.22 -11.53 -7.27
C MET A 59 4.71 -11.80 -7.00
N PRO A 60 5.62 -11.39 -7.89
CA PRO A 60 7.06 -11.55 -7.68
C PRO A 60 7.55 -10.77 -6.46
N ILE A 61 8.48 -11.35 -5.69
CA ILE A 61 9.09 -10.69 -4.52
C ILE A 61 9.69 -9.32 -4.89
N ASN A 62 10.30 -9.20 -6.08
CA ASN A 62 10.85 -7.93 -6.56
C ASN A 62 9.77 -6.84 -6.66
N GLU A 63 8.57 -7.17 -7.14
CA GLU A 63 7.45 -6.23 -7.22
C GLU A 63 6.93 -5.86 -5.82
N MET A 64 6.96 -6.81 -4.87
CA MET A 64 6.63 -6.52 -3.48
C MET A 64 7.60 -5.47 -2.90
N PHE A 65 8.91 -5.63 -3.15
CA PHE A 65 9.90 -4.63 -2.73
C PHE A 65 9.67 -3.27 -3.37
N ILE A 66 9.35 -3.23 -4.66
CA ILE A 66 8.97 -1.98 -5.35
C ILE A 66 7.77 -1.32 -4.67
N MET A 67 6.70 -2.09 -4.40
CA MET A 67 5.50 -1.57 -3.71
C MET A 67 5.85 -1.03 -2.32
N TYR A 68 6.59 -1.77 -1.49
CA TYR A 68 7.02 -1.30 -0.17
C TYR A 68 7.81 0.01 -0.25
N HIS A 69 8.81 0.09 -1.13
CA HIS A 69 9.62 1.30 -1.32
C HIS A 69 8.76 2.50 -1.72
N GLN A 70 7.88 2.32 -2.70
CA GLN A 70 6.99 3.39 -3.17
C GLN A 70 6.01 3.84 -2.08
N THR A 71 5.41 2.90 -1.35
CA THR A 71 4.52 3.20 -0.23
C THR A 71 5.25 3.95 0.88
N MET A 72 6.45 3.51 1.28
CA MET A 72 7.25 4.21 2.30
C MET A 72 7.62 5.63 1.88
N THR A 73 8.01 5.81 0.62
CA THR A 73 8.34 7.14 0.06
C THR A 73 7.12 8.07 0.07
N ALA A 74 5.95 7.56 -0.29
CA ALA A 74 4.69 8.29 -0.22
C ALA A 74 4.27 8.61 1.23
N MET A 75 4.49 7.68 2.16
CA MET A 75 4.27 7.91 3.59
C MET A 75 5.17 9.01 4.15
N ALA A 76 6.45 9.07 3.78
CA ALA A 76 7.34 10.16 4.19
C ALA A 76 6.82 11.52 3.74
N THR A 77 6.35 11.61 2.50
CA THR A 77 5.74 12.84 1.97
C THR A 77 4.45 13.21 2.69
N SER A 78 3.62 12.22 3.00
CA SER A 78 2.37 12.44 3.74
C SER A 78 2.63 12.85 5.19
N LEU A 79 3.63 12.25 5.84
CA LEU A 79 4.08 12.58 7.20
C LEU A 79 4.52 14.04 7.28
N GLU A 80 5.38 14.48 6.36
CA GLU A 80 5.82 15.88 6.27
C GLU A 80 4.63 16.82 6.15
N LYS A 81 3.77 16.61 5.16
CA LYS A 81 2.61 17.48 4.90
C LYS A 81 1.59 17.51 6.03
N ALA A 82 1.35 16.38 6.69
CA ALA A 82 0.32 16.27 7.70
C ALA A 82 0.78 16.78 9.09
N THR A 83 2.08 16.75 9.37
CA THR A 83 2.61 17.00 10.73
C THR A 83 3.63 18.13 10.81
N GLY A 84 4.21 18.55 9.69
CA GLY A 84 5.33 19.51 9.64
C GLY A 84 6.65 18.96 10.20
N GLN A 85 6.76 17.65 10.40
CA GLN A 85 7.96 17.02 10.96
C GLN A 85 8.99 16.69 9.87
N ASP A 86 9.62 17.72 9.32
CA ASP A 86 10.53 17.60 8.17
C ASP A 86 11.72 16.68 8.45
N LYS A 87 12.28 16.72 9.67
CA LYS A 87 13.40 15.85 10.06
C LYS A 87 13.02 14.38 10.09
N LEU A 88 11.83 14.05 10.59
CA LEU A 88 11.34 12.67 10.63
C LEU A 88 11.00 12.16 9.23
N ALA A 89 10.38 13.00 8.39
CA ALA A 89 10.14 12.68 6.99
C ALA A 89 11.45 12.48 6.22
N GLY A 90 12.46 13.32 6.46
CA GLY A 90 13.80 13.18 5.91
C GLY A 90 14.45 11.83 6.27
N ALA A 91 14.47 11.48 7.56
CA ALA A 91 15.00 10.20 8.02
C ALA A 91 14.27 8.99 7.39
N LEU A 92 12.96 9.08 7.18
CA LEU A 92 12.22 8.02 6.50
C LEU A 92 12.60 7.91 5.01
N ARG A 93 12.86 9.03 4.33
CA ARG A 93 13.37 9.02 2.94
C ARG A 93 14.77 8.42 2.85
N ASP A 94 15.66 8.75 3.79
CA ASP A 94 16.99 8.16 3.86
C ASP A 94 16.90 6.63 4.02
N TYR A 95 15.98 6.16 4.86
CA TYR A 95 15.70 4.72 4.98
C TYR A 95 15.13 4.12 3.69
N CYS A 96 14.28 4.84 2.95
CA CYS A 96 13.80 4.37 1.64
C CYS A 96 14.96 4.18 0.65
N GLU A 97 15.95 5.06 0.65
CA GLU A 97 17.14 4.92 -0.20
C GLU A 97 17.97 3.69 0.20
N PHE A 98 18.22 3.51 1.50
CA PHE A 98 18.86 2.30 2.02
C PHE A 98 18.10 1.03 1.62
N PHE A 99 16.77 1.01 1.82
CA PHE A 99 15.91 -0.12 1.44
C PHE A 99 16.05 -0.45 -0.05
N ALA A 100 16.08 0.56 -0.91
CA ALA A 100 16.21 0.36 -2.35
C ALA A 100 17.55 -0.28 -2.75
N GLN A 101 18.64 0.10 -2.07
CA GLN A 101 19.97 -0.46 -2.29
C GLN A 101 20.04 -1.93 -1.85
N GLU A 102 19.57 -2.24 -0.64
CA GLU A 102 19.60 -3.60 -0.09
C GLU A 102 18.72 -4.57 -0.90
N THR A 103 17.57 -4.10 -1.37
CA THR A 103 16.64 -4.91 -2.19
C THR A 103 17.01 -4.94 -3.66
N LYS A 104 17.97 -4.12 -4.10
CA LYS A 104 18.45 -4.01 -5.49
C LYS A 104 17.35 -3.64 -6.50
N ILE A 105 16.30 -2.94 -6.06
CA ILE A 105 15.20 -2.48 -6.93
C ILE A 105 15.57 -1.27 -7.80
N LYS A 106 16.71 -0.62 -7.52
CA LYS A 106 17.27 0.50 -8.31
C LYS A 106 18.54 0.09 -9.10
N GLY A 107 18.67 -1.20 -9.41
CA GLY A 107 19.80 -1.78 -10.17
C GLY A 107 19.57 -1.84 -11.67
#